data_AF-A0A833X8C7-F1
#
_entry.id   AF-A0A833X8C7-F1
#
_cell.length_a   1.000
_cell.length_b   1.000
_cell.length_c   1.000
_cell.angle_alpha   90.00
_cell.angle_beta   90.00
_cell.angle_gamma   90.00
#
_symmetry.space_group_name_H-M   'P 1'
#
loop_
_entity.id
_entity.type
_entity.pdbx_description
1 polymer ?
#
loop_
_entity_poly.entity_id
_entity_poly.type
_entity_poly.pdbx_seq_one_letter_code
_entity_poly.pdbx_strand_id
1 'polypeptide(L)'
;MTVRQYAARFTELSLFAAYLIPDEEKKTRKFEEGLNYRIYERVMVLQIQNFLELVHKAMLVEQNLKRGAELQEQRKRAAPQGFPSSDQGQWKKRNEGSSSSQRQI
;
A
#
# COMPACT_ATOMS: atom_id res chain seq x y z
N MET A 1 2.17 -11.63 -10.21
CA MET A 1 2.34 -11.34 -11.64
C MET A 1 2.79 -9.90 -11.76
N THR A 2 3.85 -9.61 -12.51
CA THR A 2 4.30 -8.22 -12.71
C THR A 2 3.38 -7.47 -13.66
N VAL A 3 3.39 -6.13 -13.64
CA VAL A 3 2.62 -5.31 -14.59
C VAL A 3 2.92 -5.70 -16.04
N ARG A 4 4.20 -5.94 -16.36
CA ARG A 4 4.61 -6.36 -17.70
C ARG A 4 4.02 -7.71 -18.12
N GLN A 5 4.04 -8.69 -17.21
CA GLN A 5 3.46 -10.01 -17.47
C GLN A 5 1.94 -9.91 -17.62
N TYR A 6 1.30 -9.07 -16.81
CA TYR A 6 -0.12 -8.83 -16.89
C TYR A 6 -0.50 -8.19 -18.23
N ALA A 7 0.19 -7.13 -18.65
CA ALA A 7 -0.05 -6.46 -19.93
C ALA A 7 0.07 -7.40 -21.14
N ALA A 8 1.05 -8.30 -21.13
CA ALA A 8 1.20 -9.31 -22.17
C ALA A 8 -0.01 -10.26 -22.23
N ARG A 9 -0.41 -10.85 -21.10
CA ARG A 9 -1.58 -11.74 -21.02
C ARG A 9 -2.88 -11.03 -21.35
N PHE A 10 -3.05 -9.80 -20.86
CA PHE A 10 -4.23 -9.00 -21.15
C PHE A 10 -4.36 -8.72 -22.65
N THR A 11 -3.26 -8.38 -23.32
CA THR A 11 -3.25 -8.13 -24.76
C THR A 11 -3.62 -9.40 -25.54
N GLU A 12 -3.04 -10.55 -25.18
CA GLU A 12 -3.38 -11.85 -25.79
C GLU A 12 -4.87 -12.17 -25.63
N LEU A 13 -5.41 -12.06 -24.41
CA LEU A 13 -6.81 -12.35 -24.12
C LEU A 13 -7.78 -11.34 -24.78
N SER A 14 -7.37 -10.07 -24.91
CA SER A 14 -8.20 -9.03 -25.52
C SER A 14 -8.56 -9.32 -26.98
N LEU A 15 -7.72 -10.09 -27.69
CA LEU A 15 -8.00 -10.52 -29.07
C LEU A 15 -9.22 -11.44 -29.17
N PHE A 16 -9.45 -12.27 -28.15
CA PHE A 16 -10.60 -13.18 -28.10
C PHE A 16 -11.88 -12.50 -27.58
N ALA A 17 -11.76 -11.28 -27.06
CA ALA A 17 -12.84 -10.53 -26.43
C ALA A 17 -13.03 -9.15 -27.08
N ALA A 18 -12.84 -9.04 -28.39
CA ALA A 18 -12.97 -7.78 -29.13
C ALA A 18 -14.34 -7.09 -28.92
N TYR A 19 -15.39 -7.87 -28.67
CA TYR A 19 -16.73 -7.33 -28.35
C TYR A 19 -16.80 -6.64 -26.98
N LEU A 20 -15.95 -7.02 -26.02
CA LEU A 20 -15.86 -6.39 -24.68
C LEU A 20 -14.91 -5.19 -24.66
N ILE A 21 -13.93 -5.18 -25.57
CA ILE A 21 -12.88 -4.17 -25.67
C ILE A 21 -12.86 -3.60 -27.10
N PRO A 22 -13.92 -2.90 -27.51
CA PRO A 22 -14.05 -2.40 -28.89
C PRO A 22 -13.19 -1.17 -29.18
N ASP A 23 -12.79 -0.42 -28.15
CA ASP A 23 -12.06 0.84 -28.26
C ASP A 23 -10.90 0.92 -27.26
N GLU A 24 -9.96 1.84 -27.52
CA GLU A 24 -8.77 2.02 -26.69
C GLU A 24 -9.13 2.44 -25.26
N GLU A 25 -10.13 3.29 -25.08
CA GLU A 25 -10.56 3.76 -23.76
C GLU A 25 -11.05 2.60 -22.87
N LYS A 26 -11.93 1.74 -23.39
CA LYS A 26 -12.38 0.53 -22.67
C LYS A 26 -11.24 -0.43 -22.44
N LYS A 27 -10.29 -0.55 -23.37
CA LYS A 27 -9.09 -1.37 -23.19
C LYS A 27 -8.29 -0.89 -22.00
N THR A 28 -8.01 0.41 -21.95
CA THR A 28 -7.27 1.06 -20.88
C THR A 28 -7.98 0.90 -19.54
N ARG A 29 -9.29 1.17 -19.49
CA ARG A 29 -10.10 1.02 -18.28
C ARG A 29 -10.16 -0.42 -17.78
N LYS A 30 -10.35 -1.40 -18.67
CA LYS A 30 -10.37 -2.82 -18.30
C LYS A 30 -9.02 -3.30 -17.78
N PHE A 31 -7.93 -2.80 -18.37
CA PHE A 31 -6.60 -3.07 -17.85
C PHE A 31 -6.41 -2.46 -16.46
N GLU A 32 -6.79 -1.19 -16.28
CA GLU A 32 -6.72 -0.45 -15.02
C GLU A 32 -7.48 -1.17 -13.89
N GLU A 33 -8.71 -1.61 -14.15
CA GLU A 33 -9.57 -2.34 -13.21
C GLU A 33 -8.94 -3.66 -12.71
N GLY A 34 -8.06 -4.27 -13.52
CA GLY A 34 -7.37 -5.52 -13.16
C GLY A 34 -5.98 -5.33 -12.52
N LEU A 35 -5.54 -4.09 -12.28
CA LEU A 35 -4.27 -3.82 -11.60
C LEU A 35 -4.34 -4.19 -10.11
N ASN A 36 -3.18 -4.50 -9.53
CA ASN A 36 -3.07 -4.59 -8.08
C ASN A 36 -3.48 -3.26 -7.44
N TYR A 37 -4.27 -3.31 -6.36
CA TYR A 37 -4.81 -2.12 -5.68
C TYR A 37 -3.76 -1.04 -5.38
N ARG A 38 -2.55 -1.42 -4.92
CA ARG A 38 -1.47 -0.46 -4.60
C ARG A 38 -0.93 0.28 -5.83
N ILE A 39 -1.04 -0.33 -7.00
CA ILE A 39 -0.68 0.28 -8.28
C ILE A 39 -1.85 1.10 -8.79
N TYR A 40 -3.05 0.51 -8.80
CA TYR A 40 -4.32 1.13 -9.18
C TYR A 40 -4.54 2.47 -8.48
N GLU A 41 -4.39 2.53 -7.16
CA GLU A 41 -4.60 3.76 -6.37
C GLU A 41 -3.73 4.94 -6.79
N ARG A 42 -2.56 4.65 -7.37
CA ARG A 42 -1.58 5.67 -7.78
C ARG A 42 -1.75 6.10 -9.23
N VAL A 43 -2.30 5.22 -10.08
CA VAL A 43 -2.50 5.50 -11.50
C VAL A 43 -3.89 6.05 -11.79
N MET A 44 -4.91 5.68 -11.00
CA MET A 44 -6.31 6.09 -11.26
C MET A 44 -6.49 7.62 -11.24
N VAL A 45 -5.71 8.32 -10.40
CA VAL A 45 -5.76 9.78 -10.27
C VAL A 45 -5.23 10.50 -11.51
N LEU A 46 -4.49 9.80 -12.38
CA LEU A 46 -3.92 10.36 -13.61
C LEU A 46 -4.91 10.33 -14.78
N GLN A 47 -6.02 9.60 -14.67
CA GLN A 47 -7.07 9.51 -15.68
C GLN A 47 -6.54 9.21 -17.10
N ILE A 48 -5.58 8.30 -17.19
CA ILE A 48 -4.91 7.95 -18.45
C ILE A 48 -5.88 7.15 -19.32
N GLN A 49 -6.09 7.60 -20.55
CA GLN A 49 -6.97 6.93 -21.53
C GLN A 49 -6.20 6.11 -22.57
N ASN A 50 -4.87 6.29 -22.66
CA ASN A 50 -4.01 5.52 -23.56
C ASN A 50 -3.45 4.25 -22.87
N PHE A 51 -3.60 3.10 -23.52
CA PHE A 51 -3.24 1.81 -22.92
C PHE A 51 -1.73 1.67 -22.67
N LEU A 52 -0.91 2.06 -23.65
CA LEU A 52 0.54 1.92 -23.55
C LEU A 52 1.12 2.87 -22.49
N GLU A 53 0.59 4.09 -22.43
CA GLU A 53 0.98 5.04 -21.39
C GLU A 53 0.61 4.51 -20.00
N LEU A 54 -0.59 3.97 -19.82
CA LEU A 54 -1.02 3.40 -18.54
C LEU A 54 -0.11 2.24 -18.10
N VAL A 55 0.23 1.33 -19.02
CA VAL A 55 1.17 0.22 -18.75
C VAL A 55 2.53 0.77 -18.29
N HIS A 56 3.07 1.77 -18.98
CA HIS A 56 4.35 2.38 -18.62
C HIS A 56 4.32 3.03 -17.23
N LYS A 57 3.29 3.83 -16.93
CA LYS A 57 3.12 4.45 -15.61
C LYS A 57 2.94 3.42 -14.50
N ALA A 58 2.14 2.38 -14.73
CA ALA A 58 1.95 1.29 -13.80
C ALA A 58 3.27 0.54 -13.50
N MET A 59 4.14 0.34 -14.50
CA MET A 59 5.47 -0.24 -14.30
C MET A 59 6.38 0.64 -13.43
N LEU A 60 6.37 1.96 -13.64
CA LEU A 60 7.12 2.90 -12.80
C LEU A 60 6.64 2.87 -11.35
N VAL A 61 5.32 2.79 -11.15
CA VAL A 61 4.72 2.66 -9.82
C VAL A 61 5.11 1.33 -9.15
N GLU A 62 5.07 0.21 -9.89
CA GLU A 62 5.52 -1.10 -9.40
C GLU A 62 6.98 -1.05 -8.94
N GLN A 63 7.86 -0.43 -9.73
CA GLN A 63 9.27 -0.25 -9.37
C GLN A 63 9.44 0.62 -8.11
N ASN A 64 8.68 1.71 -8.00
CA ASN A 64 8.72 2.60 -6.83
C ASN A 64 8.26 1.87 -5.56
N LEU A 65 7.16 1.11 -5.64
CA LEU A 65 6.67 0.27 -4.54
C LEU A 65 7.74 -0.72 -4.07
N LYS A 66 8.40 -1.40 -5.01
CA LYS A 66 9.47 -2.35 -4.70
C LYS A 66 10.63 -1.67 -3.99
N ARG A 67 11.11 -0.54 -4.51
CA ARG A 67 12.19 0.25 -3.89
C ARG A 67 11.82 0.71 -2.48
N GLY A 68 10.60 1.19 -2.28
CA GLY A 68 10.11 1.61 -0.97
C GLY A 68 10.12 0.47 0.06
N ALA A 69 9.69 -0.73 -0.36
CA ALA A 69 9.73 -1.92 0.50
C ALA A 69 11.17 -2.33 0.86
N GLU A 70 12.10 -2.30 -0.11
CA GLU A 70 13.52 -2.59 0.12
C GLU A 70 14.16 -1.61 1.11
N LEU A 71 13.88 -0.32 0.98
CA LEU A 71 14.37 0.71 1.90
C LEU A 71 13.80 0.53 3.31
N GLN A 72 12.51 0.20 3.42
CA GLN A 72 11.89 -0.08 4.72
C GLN A 72 12.52 -1.29 5.40
N GLU A 73 12.79 -2.35 4.63
CA GLU A 73 13.42 -3.56 5.13
C GLU A 73 14.87 -3.29 5.59
N GLN A 74 15.65 -2.52 4.82
CA GLN A 74 16.98 -2.08 5.22
C GLN A 74 16.96 -1.30 6.54
N ARG A 75 16.00 -0.38 6.71
CA ARG A 75 15.81 0.36 7.97
C ARG A 75 15.50 -0.55 9.15
N LYS A 76 14.68 -1.59 8.96
CA LYS A 76 14.37 -2.58 10.02
C LYS A 76 15.61 -3.39 10.42
N ARG A 77 16.48 -3.72 9.47
CA ARG A 77 17.74 -4.44 9.72
C ARG A 77 18.82 -3.57 10.36
N ALA A 78 18.85 -2.28 10.02
CA ALA A 78 19.78 -1.31 10.58
C ALA A 78 19.34 -0.76 11.95
N ALA A 79 18.06 -0.95 12.32
CA ALA A 79 17.61 -0.68 13.69
C ALA A 79 18.28 -1.69 14.64
N PRO A 80 18.88 -1.25 15.76
CA PRO A 80 19.45 -2.18 16.73
C PRO A 80 18.35 -3.11 17.23
N GLN A 81 18.55 -4.43 17.09
CA GLN A 81 17.72 -5.42 17.77
C GLN A 81 17.89 -5.23 19.27
N GLY A 82 16.98 -4.48 19.89
CA GLY A 82 17.09 -4.12 21.30
C GLY A 82 15.78 -3.56 21.84
N PHE A 83 14.77 -4.41 21.98
CA PHE A 83 14.12 -4.75 23.24
C PHE A 83 12.90 -5.62 22.93
N PRO A 84 12.77 -6.84 23.50
CA PRO A 84 11.46 -7.42 23.62
C PRO A 84 10.67 -6.49 24.54
N SER A 85 9.58 -5.90 24.04
CA SER A 85 8.56 -5.34 24.92
C SER A 85 7.84 -6.53 25.57
N SER A 86 8.54 -7.16 26.51
CA SER A 86 7.94 -8.03 27.51
C SER A 86 7.83 -7.19 28.77
N ASP A 87 6.59 -6.87 29.11
CA ASP A 87 6.16 -6.71 30.49
C ASP A 87 6.88 -5.61 31.31
N GLN A 88 6.43 -4.37 31.15
CA GLN A 88 6.50 -3.39 32.24
C GLN A 88 5.09 -3.12 32.76
N GLY A 89 4.58 -4.10 33.50
CA GLY A 89 4.16 -3.82 34.85
C GLY A 89 2.91 -2.95 34.95
N GLN A 90 1.77 -3.60 34.78
CA GLN A 90 0.55 -3.25 35.49
C GLN A 90 0.76 -3.61 36.98
N TRP A 91 1.54 -2.83 37.73
CA TRP A 91 1.73 -3.05 39.17
C TRP A 91 1.14 -1.88 39.97
N LYS A 92 0.04 -2.21 40.65
CA LYS A 92 -0.61 -1.40 41.68
C LYS A 92 0.38 -0.81 42.67
N LYS A 93 0.17 0.46 43.05
CA LYS A 93 0.00 0.82 44.46
C LYS A 93 -1.16 1.78 44.65
N ARG A 94 -2.25 1.22 45.17
CA ARG A 94 -3.16 1.89 46.11
C ARG A 94 -2.38 2.11 47.41
N ASN A 95 -2.49 3.30 48.01
CA ASN A 95 -2.71 3.56 49.44
C ASN A 95 -2.55 5.08 49.70
N GLU A 96 -3.64 5.74 50.07
CA GLU A 96 -3.96 6.14 51.46
C GLU A 96 -3.14 7.34 51.93
N GLY A 97 -3.77 8.50 51.81
CA GLY A 97 -3.39 9.72 52.50
C GLY A 97 -4.66 10.38 53.05
N SER A 98 -5.33 9.72 54.00
CA SER A 98 -6.15 10.45 54.96
C SER A 98 -5.21 11.32 55.78
N SER A 99 -5.29 12.64 55.61
CA SER A 99 -4.83 13.59 56.61
C SER A 99 -5.94 14.63 56.79
N SER A 100 -6.76 14.36 57.79
CA SER A 100 -7.54 15.36 58.50
C SER A 100 -6.59 16.39 59.10
N SER A 101 -6.76 17.67 58.76
CA SER A 101 -6.34 18.79 59.60
C SER A 101 -7.16 20.02 59.25
N GLN A 102 -8.35 20.03 59.83
CA GLN A 102 -9.01 21.17 60.47
C GLN A 102 -8.09 22.39 60.69
N ARG A 103 -8.47 23.53 60.09
CA ARG A 103 -8.33 24.92 60.60
C ARG A 103 -8.68 25.93 59.50
N GLN A 104 -9.72 26.74 59.70
CA GLN A 104 -9.71 28.22 59.64
C GLN A 104 -11.16 28.72 59.81
N ILE A 105 -11.46 29.28 61.00
CA ILE A 105 -11.87 30.67 61.31
C ILE A 105 -13.27 31.00 60.78
#